data_AF-A0A520BWL6-F1
#
_entry.id   AF-A0A520BWL6-F1
#
_cell.length_a   1.000
_cell.length_b   1.000
_cell.length_c   1.000
_cell.angle_alpha   90.00
_cell.angle_beta   90.00
_cell.angle_gamma   90.00
#
_symmetry.space_group_name_H-M   'P 1'
#
loop_
_entity.id
_entity.type
_entity.pdbx_description
1 polymer ?
#
loop_
_entity_poly.entity_id
_entity_poly.type
_entity_poly.pdbx_seq_one_letter_code
_entity_poly.pdbx_strand_id
1 'polypeptide(L)'
;MDILVIVKRIDTSEDSPTNKLMDIADKTAVDMAINIRDRHGQGRGSVSVLCIAPVESPEIMRECFSLGVDQGYLLADPLFESLTLDQLTMLLFHGIKKVENYGVVVMPSTSNDTVITDIASKLANMLDIRHAKNIEAFDGAGATRLSLKTVDKDDKEIVEPPLMISLVCDAEQKIHNAMRIMKAYKKEIIVINSDLISESDINMDIEKLQTKRKAGKH
;
A
#
# COMPACT_ATOMS: atom_id res chain seq x y z
N MET A 1 9.34 1.90 14.87
CA MET A 1 8.49 2.72 14.01
C MET A 1 7.59 1.80 13.23
N ASP A 2 6.30 2.04 13.31
CA ASP A 2 5.30 1.32 12.53
C ASP A 2 5.19 1.95 11.14
N ILE A 3 5.14 1.11 10.12
CA ILE A 3 5.18 1.53 8.71
C ILE A 3 4.02 0.85 8.00
N LEU A 4 3.24 1.64 7.27
CA LEU A 4 2.15 1.17 6.44
C LEU A 4 2.59 1.19 4.97
N VAL A 5 2.37 0.09 4.26
CA VAL A 5 2.60 0.01 2.81
C VAL A 5 1.25 -0.12 2.10
N ILE A 6 1.03 0.72 1.10
CA ILE A 6 -0.14 0.63 0.23
C ILE A 6 0.20 -0.29 -0.94
N VAL A 7 -0.58 -1.36 -1.09
CA VAL A 7 -0.46 -2.33 -2.18
C VAL A 7 -1.78 -2.35 -2.94
N LYS A 8 -1.74 -2.22 -4.26
CA LYS A 8 -2.95 -2.30 -5.07
C LYS A 8 -2.83 -3.42 -6.09
N ARG A 9 -3.77 -4.35 -6.05
CA ARG A 9 -4.01 -5.28 -7.14
C ARG A 9 -5.07 -4.71 -8.07
N ILE A 10 -4.79 -4.72 -9.36
CA ILE A 10 -5.82 -4.61 -10.40
C ILE A 10 -5.74 -5.91 -11.17
N ASP A 11 -6.82 -6.67 -11.20
CA ASP A 11 -6.91 -7.79 -12.14
C ASP A 11 -6.97 -7.19 -13.55
N THR A 12 -5.86 -7.31 -14.29
CA THR A 12 -5.92 -7.12 -15.74
C THR A 12 -6.63 -8.32 -16.36
N SER A 13 -7.19 -8.19 -17.56
CA SER A 13 -8.04 -9.23 -18.19
C SER A 13 -7.48 -10.66 -18.05
N GLU A 14 -8.36 -11.60 -17.69
CA GLU A 14 -8.10 -13.03 -17.51
C GLU A 14 -7.24 -13.61 -18.64
N ASP A 15 -6.00 -14.02 -18.33
CA ASP A 15 -5.27 -15.17 -18.92
C ASP A 15 -3.75 -15.15 -18.68
N SER A 16 -3.16 -14.13 -18.03
CA SER A 16 -1.73 -14.20 -17.69
C SER A 16 -1.48 -14.88 -16.33
N PRO A 17 -0.69 -15.97 -16.24
CA PRO A 17 -0.32 -16.60 -14.97
C PRO A 17 0.52 -15.69 -14.04
N THR A 18 1.03 -14.55 -14.53
CA THR A 18 1.69 -13.52 -13.71
C THR A 18 0.74 -12.57 -13.00
N ASN A 19 -0.56 -12.57 -13.33
CA ASN A 19 -1.56 -11.61 -12.87
C ASN A 19 -2.05 -11.85 -11.43
N LYS A 20 -1.49 -12.85 -10.75
CA LYS A 20 -1.85 -13.24 -9.36
C LYS A 20 -0.85 -12.76 -8.31
N LEU A 21 0.28 -12.21 -8.74
CA LEU A 21 1.41 -11.85 -7.88
C LEU A 21 1.49 -10.32 -7.73
N MET A 22 2.11 -9.89 -6.64
CA MET A 22 2.41 -8.49 -6.38
C MET A 22 3.26 -7.89 -7.51
N ASP A 23 2.96 -6.64 -7.86
CA ASP A 23 3.78 -5.85 -8.77
C ASP A 23 5.20 -5.67 -8.22
N ILE A 24 6.18 -5.46 -9.12
CA ILE A 24 7.56 -5.19 -8.71
C ILE A 24 7.62 -3.93 -7.86
N ALA A 25 6.86 -2.89 -8.22
CA ALA A 25 6.85 -1.64 -7.45
C ALA A 25 6.29 -1.85 -6.03
N ASP A 26 5.23 -2.66 -5.87
CA ASP A 26 4.69 -3.02 -4.57
C ASP A 26 5.70 -3.82 -3.73
N LYS A 27 6.42 -4.77 -4.34
CA LYS A 27 7.46 -5.57 -3.66
C LYS A 27 8.60 -4.68 -3.17
N THR A 28 9.03 -3.73 -4.00
CA THR A 28 10.07 -2.76 -3.64
C THR A 28 9.59 -1.85 -2.51
N ALA A 29 8.32 -1.43 -2.51
CA ALA A 29 7.76 -0.65 -1.40
C ALA A 29 7.76 -1.44 -0.08
N VAL A 30 7.41 -2.73 -0.11
CA VAL A 30 7.53 -3.61 1.07
C VAL A 30 8.97 -3.75 1.53
N ASP A 31 9.91 -3.96 0.61
CA ASP A 31 11.33 -4.10 0.95
C ASP A 31 11.91 -2.81 1.56
N MET A 32 11.57 -1.64 0.99
CA MET A 32 11.90 -0.34 1.55
C MET A 32 11.35 -0.18 2.96
N ALA A 33 10.07 -0.51 3.18
CA ALA A 33 9.46 -0.43 4.50
C ALA A 33 10.18 -1.32 5.53
N ILE A 34 10.53 -2.55 5.17
CA ILE A 34 11.29 -3.45 6.04
C ILE A 34 12.67 -2.86 6.35
N ASN A 35 13.38 -2.34 5.34
CA ASN A 35 14.68 -1.71 5.53
C ASN A 35 14.61 -0.49 6.45
N ILE A 36 13.58 0.36 6.29
CA ILE A 36 13.35 1.51 7.16
C ILE A 36 13.08 1.03 8.59
N ARG A 37 12.17 0.06 8.81
CA ARG A 37 11.88 -0.50 10.14
C ARG A 37 13.15 -1.02 10.80
N ASP A 38 13.92 -1.83 10.09
CA ASP A 38 15.08 -2.54 10.65
C ASP A 38 16.23 -1.59 11.01
N ARG A 39 16.44 -0.53 10.21
CA ARG A 39 17.52 0.46 10.46
C ARG A 39 17.09 1.60 11.37
N HIS A 40 15.81 1.96 11.42
CA HIS A 40 15.31 3.01 12.29
C HIS A 40 15.02 2.47 13.70
N GLY A 41 15.56 3.13 14.73
CA GLY A 41 15.21 2.83 16.12
C GLY A 41 15.51 1.38 16.58
N GLN A 42 16.59 0.78 16.06
CA GLN A 42 17.05 -0.59 16.37
C GLN A 42 16.05 -1.70 15.99
N GLY A 43 15.26 -1.53 14.93
CA GLY A 43 14.38 -2.60 14.43
C GLY A 43 13.09 -2.82 15.23
N ARG A 44 12.74 -1.90 16.13
CA ARG A 44 11.46 -1.93 16.85
C ARG A 44 10.35 -1.38 15.95
N GLY A 45 9.18 -2.00 15.97
CA GLY A 45 8.00 -1.60 15.18
C GLY A 45 7.50 -2.71 14.27
N SER A 46 6.51 -2.39 13.47
CA SER A 46 5.86 -3.34 12.56
C SER A 46 5.77 -2.79 11.14
N VAL A 47 5.76 -3.69 10.16
CA VAL A 47 5.35 -3.38 8.78
C VAL A 47 3.96 -3.93 8.55
N SER A 48 3.02 -3.06 8.26
CA SER A 48 1.64 -3.39 7.89
C SER A 48 1.41 -3.14 6.41
N VAL A 49 0.57 -3.94 5.77
CA VAL A 49 0.10 -3.69 4.40
C VAL A 49 -1.38 -3.37 4.42
N LEU A 50 -1.78 -2.30 3.73
CA LEU A 50 -3.15 -2.03 3.31
C LEU A 50 -3.26 -2.39 1.83
N CYS A 51 -3.92 -3.52 1.56
CA CYS A 51 -4.06 -4.07 0.22
C CYS A 51 -5.47 -3.85 -0.32
N ILE A 52 -5.59 -3.41 -1.57
CA ILE A 52 -6.86 -3.42 -2.31
C ILE A 52 -6.84 -4.60 -3.27
N ALA A 53 -7.74 -5.56 -3.07
CA ALA A 53 -7.90 -6.74 -3.93
C ALA A 53 -9.28 -7.39 -3.70
N PRO A 54 -9.77 -8.23 -4.62
CA PRO A 54 -10.96 -9.05 -4.39
C PRO A 54 -10.80 -9.97 -3.16
N VAL A 55 -11.91 -10.31 -2.50
CA VAL A 55 -11.91 -11.20 -1.31
C VAL A 55 -11.34 -12.58 -1.66
N GLU A 56 -11.56 -13.02 -2.90
CA GLU A 56 -11.13 -14.29 -3.47
C GLU A 56 -9.63 -14.34 -3.79
N SER A 57 -8.90 -13.24 -3.57
CA SER A 57 -7.47 -13.10 -3.86
C SER A 57 -6.59 -13.04 -2.59
N PRO A 58 -6.62 -14.05 -1.68
CA PRO A 58 -5.77 -14.05 -0.50
C PRO A 58 -4.28 -14.18 -0.86
N GLU A 59 -3.97 -14.67 -2.06
CA GLU A 59 -2.62 -14.95 -2.57
C GLU A 59 -1.68 -13.73 -2.45
N ILE A 60 -2.16 -12.53 -2.80
CA ILE A 60 -1.35 -11.30 -2.72
C ILE A 60 -0.98 -10.96 -1.28
N MET A 61 -1.91 -11.16 -0.34
CA MET A 61 -1.66 -10.93 1.08
C MET A 61 -0.71 -12.01 1.64
N ARG A 62 -0.84 -13.26 1.18
CA ARG A 62 0.13 -14.32 1.53
C ARG A 62 1.52 -14.01 1.00
N GLU A 63 1.63 -13.44 -0.20
CA GLU A 63 2.90 -12.96 -0.75
C GLU A 63 3.49 -11.84 0.10
N CYS A 64 2.70 -10.82 0.46
CA CYS A 64 3.10 -9.75 1.38
C CYS A 64 3.69 -10.32 2.68
N PHE A 65 2.97 -11.25 3.33
CA PHE A 65 3.45 -11.89 4.55
C PHE A 65 4.72 -12.71 4.35
N SER A 66 4.89 -13.32 3.17
CA SER A 66 6.10 -14.09 2.84
C SER A 66 7.35 -13.22 2.70
N LEU A 67 7.17 -11.94 2.34
CA LEU A 67 8.21 -10.91 2.29
C LEU A 67 8.61 -10.39 3.67
N GLY A 68 7.84 -10.69 4.72
CA GLY A 68 8.13 -10.27 6.10
C GLY A 68 7.23 -9.18 6.65
N VAL A 69 6.12 -8.88 5.97
CA VAL A 69 5.04 -8.03 6.49
C VAL A 69 4.47 -8.64 7.77
N ASP A 70 4.25 -7.82 8.79
CA ASP A 70 3.78 -8.19 10.12
C ASP A 70 2.26 -8.36 10.15
N GLN A 71 1.51 -7.39 9.63
CA GLN A 71 0.03 -7.34 9.63
C GLN A 71 -0.53 -7.01 8.24
N GLY A 72 -1.71 -7.54 7.93
CA GLY A 72 -2.34 -7.41 6.62
C GLY A 72 -3.79 -6.97 6.72
N TYR A 73 -4.09 -5.83 6.11
CA TYR A 73 -5.43 -5.25 6.02
C TYR A 73 -5.89 -5.31 4.56
N LEU A 74 -6.99 -5.99 4.30
CA LEU A 74 -7.54 -6.19 2.96
C LEU A 74 -8.79 -5.34 2.78
N LEU A 75 -8.71 -4.31 1.93
CA LEU A 75 -9.84 -3.56 1.41
C LEU A 75 -10.49 -4.35 0.28
N ALA A 76 -11.59 -5.03 0.58
CA ALA A 76 -12.27 -5.90 -0.36
C ALA A 76 -13.79 -5.72 -0.30
N ASP A 77 -14.35 -5.32 -1.42
CA ASP A 77 -15.79 -5.20 -1.68
C ASP A 77 -15.98 -5.15 -3.20
N PRO A 78 -16.99 -5.82 -3.80
CA PRO A 78 -17.30 -5.68 -5.22
C PRO A 78 -17.47 -4.22 -5.69
N LEU A 79 -17.82 -3.32 -4.77
CA LEU A 79 -17.89 -1.88 -5.02
C LEU A 79 -16.54 -1.25 -5.39
N PHE A 80 -15.41 -1.88 -5.03
CA PHE A 80 -14.08 -1.30 -5.21
C PHE A 80 -13.46 -1.55 -6.59
N GLU A 81 -14.03 -2.44 -7.41
CA GLU A 81 -13.49 -2.83 -8.72
C GLU A 81 -13.57 -1.72 -9.77
N SER A 82 -14.49 -0.76 -9.60
CA SER A 82 -14.78 0.28 -10.60
C SER A 82 -14.59 1.69 -10.07
N LEU A 83 -13.69 1.88 -9.10
CA LEU A 83 -13.43 3.19 -8.50
C LEU A 83 -12.63 4.09 -9.46
N THR A 84 -13.04 5.35 -9.53
CA THR A 84 -12.17 6.40 -10.09
C THR A 84 -10.97 6.66 -9.18
N LEU A 85 -9.93 7.34 -9.67
CA LEU A 85 -8.75 7.67 -8.85
C LEU A 85 -9.09 8.51 -7.60
N ASP A 86 -10.07 9.41 -7.70
CA ASP A 86 -10.53 10.21 -6.55
C ASP A 86 -11.26 9.33 -5.53
N GLN A 87 -12.12 8.42 -5.98
CA GLN A 87 -12.80 7.48 -5.09
C GLN A 87 -11.81 6.50 -4.44
N LEU A 88 -10.83 6.02 -5.19
CA LEU A 88 -9.72 5.21 -4.69
C LEU A 88 -8.91 5.98 -3.62
N THR A 89 -8.65 7.27 -3.84
CA THR A 89 -7.98 8.13 -2.85
C THR A 89 -8.79 8.21 -1.55
N MET A 90 -10.11 8.40 -1.64
CA MET A 90 -10.99 8.44 -0.47
C MET A 90 -11.05 7.09 0.26
N LEU A 91 -11.15 5.98 -0.48
CA LEU A 91 -11.08 4.63 0.08
C LEU A 91 -9.78 4.41 0.86
N LEU A 92 -8.63 4.74 0.24
CA LEU A 92 -7.32 4.61 0.87
C LEU A 92 -7.19 5.48 2.11
N PHE A 93 -7.67 6.73 2.07
CA PHE A 93 -7.64 7.62 3.23
C PHE A 93 -8.35 7.02 4.44
N HIS A 94 -9.55 6.47 4.24
CA HIS A 94 -10.31 5.81 5.31
C HIS A 94 -9.64 4.52 5.76
N GLY A 95 -9.13 3.71 4.83
CA GLY A 95 -8.38 2.50 5.15
C GLY A 95 -7.14 2.79 6.00
N ILE A 96 -6.35 3.81 5.63
CA ILE A 96 -5.17 4.25 6.39
C ILE A 96 -5.58 4.68 7.82
N LYS A 97 -6.67 5.44 7.96
CA LYS A 97 -7.19 5.83 9.28
C LYS A 97 -7.63 4.64 10.15
N LYS A 98 -8.04 3.52 9.54
CA LYS A 98 -8.44 2.29 10.26
C LYS A 98 -7.28 1.44 10.73
N VAL A 99 -6.14 1.49 10.04
CA VAL A 99 -4.94 0.76 10.48
C VAL A 99 -4.42 1.32 11.80
N GLU A 100 -4.59 2.63 12.01
CA GLU A 100 -4.08 3.39 13.17
C GLU A 100 -2.55 3.31 13.32
N ASN A 101 -1.96 4.22 14.10
CA ASN A 101 -0.55 4.20 14.53
C ASN A 101 0.49 3.81 13.46
N TYR A 102 0.78 4.70 12.52
CA TYR A 102 1.93 4.60 11.62
C TYR A 102 2.80 5.85 11.71
N GLY A 103 4.11 5.67 11.61
CA GLY A 103 5.07 6.76 11.43
C GLY A 103 5.35 7.05 9.96
N VAL A 104 5.25 6.05 9.09
CA VAL A 104 5.53 6.21 7.66
C VAL A 104 4.48 5.49 6.85
N VAL A 105 4.00 6.11 5.78
CA VAL A 105 3.21 5.44 4.73
C VAL A 105 4.05 5.38 3.46
N VAL A 106 4.27 4.19 2.91
CA VAL A 106 4.99 3.99 1.64
C VAL A 106 3.99 3.58 0.57
N MET A 107 4.00 4.28 -0.56
CA MET A 107 3.16 3.98 -1.71
C MET A 107 4.00 4.07 -3.00
N PRO A 108 3.97 3.05 -3.86
CA PRO A 108 4.51 3.15 -5.20
C PRO A 108 3.92 4.32 -5.99
N SER A 109 4.71 4.91 -6.88
CA SER A 109 4.28 5.93 -7.84
C SER A 109 3.51 5.30 -9.01
N THR A 110 3.66 3.99 -9.20
CA THR A 110 3.00 3.17 -10.22
C THR A 110 2.50 1.87 -9.63
N SER A 111 1.40 1.34 -10.15
CA SER A 111 0.91 -0.01 -9.84
C SER A 111 0.26 -0.58 -11.10
N ASN A 112 0.76 -1.73 -11.59
CA ASN A 112 0.29 -2.38 -12.81
C ASN A 112 0.11 -1.39 -13.97
N ASP A 113 1.20 -0.72 -14.36
CA ASP A 113 1.27 0.32 -15.41
C ASP A 113 0.41 1.59 -15.18
N THR A 114 -0.33 1.67 -14.08
CA THR A 114 -1.11 2.86 -13.71
C THR A 114 -0.27 3.79 -12.86
N VAL A 115 -0.06 5.02 -13.32
CA VAL A 115 0.56 6.08 -12.51
C VAL A 115 -0.41 6.53 -11.42
N ILE A 116 0.03 6.48 -10.17
CA ILE A 116 -0.76 6.78 -8.96
C ILE A 116 -0.07 7.81 -8.04
N THR A 117 0.98 8.49 -8.51
CA THR A 117 1.73 9.51 -7.74
C THR A 117 0.84 10.61 -7.15
N ASP A 118 -0.20 11.03 -7.88
CA ASP A 118 -1.14 12.05 -7.42
C ASP A 118 -1.98 11.60 -6.21
N ILE A 119 -2.24 10.29 -6.10
CA ILE A 119 -2.97 9.73 -4.95
C ILE A 119 -2.17 9.95 -3.67
N ALA A 120 -0.88 9.62 -3.67
CA ALA A 120 -0.02 9.83 -2.51
C ALA A 120 0.05 11.30 -2.09
N SER A 121 0.09 12.23 -3.05
CA SER A 121 0.05 13.68 -2.76
C SER A 121 -1.27 14.10 -2.10
N LYS A 122 -2.40 13.62 -2.62
CA LYS A 122 -3.72 13.88 -2.05
C LYS A 122 -3.86 13.28 -0.65
N LEU A 123 -3.43 12.03 -0.46
CA LEU A 123 -3.43 11.35 0.83
C LEU A 123 -2.60 12.10 1.87
N ALA A 124 -1.38 12.51 1.54
CA ALA A 124 -0.52 13.26 2.45
C ALA A 124 -1.18 14.58 2.91
N ASN A 125 -1.79 15.31 1.96
CA ASN A 125 -2.53 16.53 2.27
C ASN A 125 -3.75 16.26 3.18
N MET A 126 -4.54 15.21 2.88
CA MET A 126 -5.72 14.86 3.67
C MET A 126 -5.36 14.37 5.08
N LEU A 127 -4.23 13.69 5.23
CA LEU A 127 -3.70 13.18 6.50
C LEU A 127 -2.93 14.24 7.29
N ASP A 128 -2.67 15.42 6.70
CA ASP A 128 -1.86 16.49 7.27
C ASP A 128 -0.44 16.02 7.66
N ILE A 129 0.20 15.26 6.77
CA ILE A 129 1.57 14.75 6.95
C ILE A 129 2.49 15.19 5.81
N ARG A 130 3.79 15.24 6.08
CA ARG A 130 4.79 15.58 5.06
C ARG A 130 4.77 14.54 3.93
N HIS A 131 4.99 14.99 2.69
CA HIS A 131 5.14 14.11 1.53
C HIS A 131 6.56 14.18 0.95
N ALA A 132 7.28 13.07 0.98
CA ALA A 132 8.53 12.87 0.25
C ALA A 132 8.22 12.27 -1.13
N LYS A 133 8.51 13.02 -2.19
CA LYS A 133 8.17 12.68 -3.59
C LYS A 133 9.40 12.20 -4.35
N ASN A 134 9.18 11.43 -5.42
CA ASN A 134 10.24 10.96 -6.32
C ASN A 134 11.38 10.22 -5.57
N ILE A 135 11.02 9.43 -4.55
CA ILE A 135 12.01 8.69 -3.78
C ILE A 135 12.35 7.41 -4.53
N GLU A 136 13.63 7.17 -4.80
CA GLU A 136 14.08 5.92 -5.42
C GLU A 136 14.50 4.88 -4.38
N ALA A 137 15.09 5.30 -3.26
CA ALA A 137 15.68 4.38 -2.30
C ALA A 137 15.75 4.97 -0.88
N PHE A 138 15.81 4.08 0.10
CA PHE A 138 16.16 4.43 1.47
C PHE A 138 17.69 4.36 1.62
N ASP A 139 18.29 5.47 2.05
CA ASP A 139 19.76 5.58 2.18
C ASP A 139 20.23 5.31 3.62
N GLY A 140 19.44 5.71 4.62
CA GLY A 140 19.77 5.44 6.02
C GLY A 140 18.83 6.11 7.02
N ALA A 141 18.94 5.71 8.28
CA ALA A 141 18.19 6.31 9.38
C ALA A 141 19.13 6.87 10.44
N GLY A 142 18.82 8.06 10.92
CA GLY A 142 19.34 8.60 12.17
C GLY A 142 18.41 8.26 13.34
N ALA A 143 18.61 8.94 14.49
CA ALA A 143 17.79 8.70 15.69
C ALA A 143 16.31 9.04 15.50
N THR A 144 16.01 10.11 14.75
CA THR A 144 14.66 10.63 14.51
C THR A 144 14.38 10.95 13.04
N ARG A 145 15.38 10.75 12.17
CA ARG A 145 15.39 11.21 10.77
C ARG A 145 15.59 10.04 9.82
N LEU A 146 15.01 10.13 8.64
CA LEU A 146 15.26 9.25 7.51
C LEU A 146 16.01 10.03 6.44
N SER A 147 16.98 9.38 5.80
CA SER A 147 17.64 9.84 4.59
C SER A 147 17.10 9.02 3.42
N LEU A 148 16.51 9.70 2.46
CA LEU A 148 15.88 9.12 1.27
C LEU A 148 16.64 9.63 0.04
N LYS A 149 16.96 8.73 -0.89
CA LYS A 149 17.57 9.11 -2.17
C LYS A 149 16.45 9.48 -3.15
N THR A 150 16.57 10.63 -3.80
CA THR A 150 15.61 11.11 -4.80
C THR A 150 16.08 10.75 -6.20
N VAL A 151 15.14 10.50 -7.12
CA VAL A 151 15.43 10.28 -8.55
C VAL A 151 16.11 11.51 -9.15
N ASP A 152 15.74 12.70 -8.68
CA ASP A 152 16.31 13.94 -9.15
C ASP A 152 17.67 14.19 -8.47
N LYS A 153 18.75 14.23 -9.26
CA LYS A 153 20.10 14.77 -8.95
C LYS A 153 21.03 13.97 -8.03
N ASP A 154 20.80 12.67 -7.79
CA ASP A 154 21.54 11.90 -6.74
C ASP A 154 21.48 12.58 -5.36
N ASP A 155 20.52 13.49 -5.16
CA ASP A 155 20.35 14.22 -3.91
C ASP A 155 19.70 13.32 -2.84
N LYS A 156 19.96 13.67 -1.58
CA LYS A 156 19.36 13.01 -0.42
C LYS A 156 18.40 13.97 0.26
N GLU A 157 17.15 13.55 0.41
CA GLU A 157 16.19 14.25 1.25
C GLU A 157 16.29 13.73 2.68
N ILE A 158 16.42 14.64 3.66
CA ILE A 158 16.39 14.31 5.09
C ILE A 158 15.04 14.73 5.64
N VAL A 159 14.28 13.76 6.16
CA VAL A 159 12.89 13.93 6.60
C VAL A 159 12.65 13.31 7.97
N GLU A 160 11.62 13.77 8.66
CA GLU A 160 11.18 13.25 9.96
C GLU A 160 9.75 12.69 9.84
N PRO A 161 9.45 11.53 10.46
CA PRO A 161 8.08 11.05 10.63
C PRO A 161 7.21 12.03 11.45
N PRO A 162 5.87 12.07 11.22
CA PRO A 162 5.11 11.26 10.28
C PRO A 162 5.22 11.74 8.83
N LEU A 163 5.36 10.80 7.89
CA LEU A 163 5.43 11.14 6.45
C LEU A 163 4.82 10.09 5.52
N MET A 164 4.40 10.57 4.35
CA MET A 164 4.10 9.80 3.15
C MET A 164 5.34 9.75 2.26
N ILE A 165 5.66 8.58 1.70
CA ILE A 165 6.74 8.37 0.72
C ILE A 165 6.09 7.87 -0.58
N SER A 166 6.34 8.59 -1.68
CA SER A 166 6.07 8.09 -3.04
C SER A 166 7.33 7.48 -3.62
N LEU A 167 7.31 6.15 -3.78
CA LEU A 167 8.43 5.38 -4.29
C LEU A 167 8.37 5.29 -5.82
N VAL A 168 9.43 5.71 -6.49
CA VAL A 168 9.63 5.46 -7.92
C VAL A 168 10.44 4.17 -8.02
N CYS A 169 9.83 3.12 -8.56
CA CYS A 169 10.50 1.84 -8.75
C CYS A 169 11.07 1.77 -10.17
N ASP A 170 12.34 1.41 -10.28
CA ASP A 170 12.95 0.94 -11.53
C ASP A 170 12.95 -0.60 -11.52
N ALA A 171 12.71 -1.23 -12.66
CA ALA A 171 12.63 -2.69 -12.80
C ALA A 171 13.94 -3.40 -12.41
N GLU A 172 15.08 -2.71 -12.38
CA GLU A 172 16.38 -3.24 -11.96
C GLU A 172 16.55 -3.34 -10.44
N GLN A 173 15.64 -2.76 -9.65
CA GLN A 173 15.77 -2.67 -8.20
C GLN A 173 15.61 -4.06 -7.55
N LYS A 174 16.67 -4.53 -6.87
CA LYS A 174 16.69 -5.86 -6.24
C LYS A 174 15.91 -5.85 -4.92
N ILE A 175 15.05 -6.86 -4.74
CA ILE A 175 14.36 -7.12 -3.47
C ILE A 175 15.34 -7.80 -2.51
N HIS A 176 15.54 -7.23 -1.31
CA HIS A 176 16.56 -7.67 -0.37
C HIS A 176 16.11 -8.74 0.64
N ASN A 177 14.81 -9.08 0.70
CA ASN A 177 14.27 -9.92 1.78
C ASN A 177 14.01 -11.40 1.47
N ALA A 178 14.27 -12.22 2.50
CA ALA A 178 14.24 -13.68 2.48
C ALA A 178 12.85 -14.28 2.75
N MET A 179 12.48 -15.25 1.92
CA MET A 179 11.20 -15.99 1.93
C MET A 179 10.83 -16.59 3.31
N ARG A 180 9.63 -16.27 3.82
CA ARG A 180 9.03 -16.86 5.04
C ARG A 180 7.65 -17.47 4.79
N ILE A 181 7.56 -18.35 3.80
CA ILE A 181 6.30 -18.92 3.28
C ILE A 181 5.44 -19.60 4.38
N MET A 182 6.01 -20.44 5.24
CA MET A 182 5.21 -21.19 6.23
C MET A 182 4.57 -20.31 7.32
N LYS A 183 5.24 -19.23 7.74
CA LYS A 183 4.68 -18.29 8.73
C LYS A 183 3.58 -17.43 8.11
N ALA A 184 3.69 -17.11 6.82
CA ALA A 184 2.73 -16.31 6.08
C ALA A 184 1.33 -16.94 6.02
N TYR A 185 1.23 -18.26 5.85
CA TYR A 185 -0.06 -18.97 5.78
C TYR A 185 -0.88 -18.96 7.07
N LYS A 186 -0.23 -18.77 8.23
CA LYS A 186 -0.90 -18.77 9.54
C LYS A 186 -1.35 -17.40 10.01
N LYS A 187 -0.93 -16.33 9.32
CA LYS A 187 -1.29 -14.96 9.68
C LYS A 187 -2.75 -14.68 9.33
N GLU A 188 -3.41 -13.96 10.23
CA GLU A 188 -4.77 -13.46 10.03
C GLU A 188 -4.76 -12.30 9.03
N ILE A 189 -5.81 -12.22 8.22
CA ILE A 189 -6.05 -11.12 7.29
C ILE A 189 -7.25 -10.36 7.81
N ILE A 190 -7.07 -9.08 8.13
CA ILE A 190 -8.14 -8.22 8.60
C ILE A 190 -8.85 -7.65 7.38
N VAL A 191 -10.07 -8.11 7.12
CA VAL A 191 -10.87 -7.63 5.97
C VAL A 191 -11.63 -6.37 6.39
N ILE A 192 -11.47 -5.30 5.62
CA ILE A 192 -12.17 -4.03 5.76
C ILE A 192 -13.08 -3.90 4.53
N ASN A 193 -14.39 -3.91 4.77
CA ASN A 193 -15.41 -3.77 3.73
C ASN A 193 -15.91 -2.31 3.63
N SER A 194 -16.83 -2.06 2.69
CA SER A 194 -17.42 -0.73 2.50
C SER A 194 -18.28 -0.25 3.68
N ASP A 195 -18.76 -1.14 4.55
CA ASP A 195 -19.64 -0.77 5.68
C ASP A 195 -18.96 0.14 6.72
N LEU A 196 -17.63 0.26 6.65
CA LEU A 196 -16.83 1.13 7.50
C LEU A 196 -16.56 2.52 6.93
N ILE A 197 -17.01 2.80 5.70
CA ILE A 197 -16.80 4.06 4.99
C ILE A 197 -18.19 4.60 4.63
N SER A 198 -18.49 5.86 4.96
CA SER A 198 -19.82 6.38 4.63
C SER A 198 -19.98 6.53 3.12
N GLU A 199 -21.18 6.31 2.60
CA GLU A 199 -21.47 6.49 1.17
C GLU A 199 -21.20 7.94 0.72
N SER A 200 -21.34 8.91 1.63
CA SER A 200 -20.97 10.32 1.41
C SER A 200 -19.47 10.53 1.23
N ASP A 201 -18.63 9.69 1.83
CA ASP A 201 -17.17 9.81 1.72
C ASP A 201 -16.63 9.29 0.38
N ILE A 202 -17.35 8.38 -0.30
CA ILE A 202 -16.93 7.81 -1.58
C ILE A 202 -17.68 8.46 -2.77
N ASN A 203 -18.67 9.33 -2.54
CA ASN A 203 -19.53 9.93 -3.58
C ASN A 203 -19.89 8.90 -4.68
N MET A 204 -20.36 7.73 -4.25
CA MET A 204 -20.74 6.66 -5.17
C MET A 204 -22.17 6.93 -5.66
N ASP A 205 -22.43 6.74 -6.97
CA ASP A 205 -23.79 6.60 -7.50
C ASP A 205 -24.41 5.32 -6.91
N ILE A 206 -25.00 5.42 -5.71
CA ILE A 206 -25.59 4.31 -4.95
C ILE A 206 -26.64 3.55 -5.79
N GLU A 207 -27.36 4.24 -6.68
CA GLU A 207 -28.39 3.65 -7.54
C GLU A 207 -27.85 2.59 -8.53
N LYS A 208 -26.61 2.75 -9.03
CA LYS A 208 -25.97 1.79 -9.95
C LYS A 208 -25.44 0.54 -9.24
N LEU A 209 -25.32 0.60 -7.91
CA LEU A 209 -24.67 -0.42 -7.08
C LEU A 209 -25.67 -1.35 -6.39
N GLN A 210 -26.84 -0.83 -6.00
CA GLN A 210 -27.94 -1.65 -5.47
C GLN A 210 -28.46 -2.67 -6.51
N THR A 211 -28.31 -2.39 -7.80
CA THR A 211 -28.60 -3.31 -8.90
C THR A 211 -27.57 -4.44 -8.99
N LYS A 212 -26.28 -4.17 -8.77
CA LYS A 212 -25.21 -5.21 -8.74
C LYS A 212 -25.23 -6.07 -7.47
N ARG A 213 -25.47 -5.48 -6.28
CA ARG A 213 -25.60 -6.23 -5.00
C ARG A 213 -26.77 -7.24 -5.02
N LYS A 214 -27.83 -6.99 -5.81
CA LYS A 214 -28.96 -7.92 -6.00
C LYS A 214 -28.67 -9.01 -7.04
N ALA A 215 -27.80 -8.76 -8.02
CA ALA A 215 -27.48 -9.70 -9.09
C ALA A 215 -26.50 -10.82 -8.66
N GLY A 216 -25.64 -10.58 -7.67
CA GLY A 216 -24.69 -11.58 -7.15
C GLY A 216 -25.23 -12.51 -6.06
N LYS A 217 -26.55 -12.54 -5.82
CA LYS A 217 -27.22 -13.37 -4.81
C LYS A 217 -28.07 -14.50 -5.40
N HIS A 218 -27.77 -14.99 -6.59
CA HIS A 218 -28.43 -16.16 -7.19
C HIS A 218 -27.42 -17.27 -7.45
#